data_AF-A0A1W9QWK0-F1
#
_entry.id   AF-A0A1W9QWK0-F1
#
_cell.length_a   1.000
_cell.length_b   1.000
_cell.length_c   1.000
_cell.angle_alpha   90.00
_cell.angle_beta   90.00
_cell.angle_gamma   90.00
#
_symmetry.space_group_name_H-M   'P 1'
#
loop_
_entity.id
_entity.type
_entity.pdbx_description
1 polymer ?
#
loop_
_entity_poly.entity_id
_entity_poly.type
_entity_poly.pdbx_seq_one_letter_code
_entity_poly.pdbx_strand_id
1 'polypeptide(L)'
;ARFITSGTVLKIEYKSLENMFFKNPDICMEIIKSLTKKLKVLSNVIHNEMILTSEAKVAKFIDEHKELFETVRNNQIAAILNVSPETLSRTLAKLKKSGIIAIDKKHTITILDESALKKLF
;
A
#
# COMPACT_ATOMS: atom_id res chain seq x y z
N ALA A 1 18.31 -9.57 -17.57
CA ALA A 1 17.97 -9.82 -16.16
C ALA A 1 19.25 -10.12 -15.40
N ARG A 2 19.47 -9.49 -14.25
CA ARG A 2 20.63 -9.76 -13.38
C ARG A 2 20.10 -10.32 -12.06
N PHE A 3 20.71 -11.38 -11.57
CA PHE A 3 20.37 -11.96 -10.28
C PHE A 3 20.82 -11.01 -9.16
N ILE A 4 19.94 -10.74 -8.19
CA ILE A 4 20.24 -9.95 -6.99
C ILE A 4 20.96 -10.83 -5.95
N THR A 5 20.69 -12.13 -5.96
CA THR A 5 21.30 -13.17 -5.11
C THR A 5 21.54 -14.44 -5.93
N SER A 6 22.33 -15.39 -5.43
CA SER A 6 22.58 -16.66 -6.13
C SER A 6 21.27 -17.37 -6.49
N GLY A 7 21.06 -17.64 -7.78
CA GLY A 7 19.83 -18.24 -8.28
C GLY A 7 19.99 -18.89 -9.64
N THR A 8 19.07 -19.77 -9.97
CA THR A 8 18.98 -20.44 -11.28
C THR A 8 17.65 -20.07 -11.94
N VAL A 9 17.67 -19.78 -13.24
CA VAL A 9 16.47 -19.51 -14.02
C VAL A 9 16.26 -20.64 -15.01
N LEU A 10 15.05 -21.19 -15.02
CA LEU A 10 14.61 -22.08 -16.06
C LEU A 10 13.98 -21.25 -17.19
N LYS A 11 14.52 -21.37 -18.40
CA LYS A 11 13.92 -20.77 -19.59
C LYS A 11 13.07 -21.82 -20.29
N ILE A 12 11.80 -21.52 -20.51
CA ILE A 12 10.88 -22.37 -21.25
C ILE A 12 10.71 -21.77 -22.65
N GLU A 13 10.81 -22.61 -23.67
CA GLU A 13 10.61 -22.23 -25.07
C GLU A 13 9.10 -22.04 -25.34
N TYR A 14 8.73 -20.92 -25.94
CA TYR A 14 7.32 -20.51 -26.06
C TYR A 14 6.51 -21.48 -26.93
N LYS A 15 7.05 -21.98 -28.05
CA LYS A 15 6.31 -22.92 -28.92
C LYS A 15 6.09 -24.26 -28.25
N SER A 16 7.06 -24.72 -27.45
CA SER A 16 6.89 -25.91 -26.61
C SER A 16 5.81 -25.70 -25.54
N LEU A 17 5.78 -24.52 -24.90
CA LEU A 17 4.72 -24.15 -23.95
C LEU A 17 3.34 -24.14 -24.62
N GLU A 18 3.20 -23.50 -25.78
CA GLU A 18 1.94 -23.43 -26.51
C GLU A 18 1.43 -24.82 -26.90
N ASN A 19 2.30 -25.67 -27.45
CA ASN A 19 1.90 -27.00 -27.89
C ASN A 19 1.59 -27.96 -26.73
N MET A 20 2.29 -27.85 -25.60
CA MET A 20 2.12 -28.77 -24.47
C MET A 20 1.12 -28.26 -23.42
N PHE A 21 1.02 -26.96 -23.18
CA PHE A 21 0.23 -26.42 -22.08
C PHE A 21 -1.09 -25.86 -22.58
N PHE A 22 -1.10 -25.09 -23.69
CA PHE A 22 -2.34 -24.46 -24.17
C PHE A 22 -3.31 -25.42 -24.86
N LYS A 23 -2.83 -26.59 -25.29
CA LYS A 23 -3.69 -27.67 -25.81
C LYS A 23 -4.32 -28.53 -24.72
N ASN A 24 -3.87 -28.41 -23.46
CA ASN A 24 -4.40 -29.17 -22.33
C ASN A 24 -5.40 -28.30 -21.53
N PRO A 25 -6.71 -28.57 -21.62
CA PRO A 25 -7.73 -27.73 -21.01
C PRO A 25 -7.61 -27.63 -19.48
N ASP A 26 -7.21 -28.70 -18.79
CA ASP A 26 -6.99 -28.69 -17.34
C ASP A 26 -5.88 -27.72 -16.91
N ILE A 27 -4.78 -27.71 -17.67
CA ILE A 27 -3.64 -26.82 -17.40
C ILE A 27 -4.02 -25.37 -17.69
N CYS A 28 -4.73 -25.12 -18.79
CA CYS A 28 -5.29 -23.80 -19.10
C CYS A 28 -6.19 -23.28 -17.97
N MET A 29 -7.06 -24.14 -17.43
CA MET A 29 -7.98 -23.75 -16.36
C MET A 29 -7.23 -23.38 -15.07
N GLU A 30 -6.19 -24.13 -14.71
CA GLU A 30 -5.36 -23.78 -13.54
C GLU A 30 -4.54 -22.50 -13.76
N ILE A 31 -4.07 -22.23 -14.98
CA ILE A 31 -3.43 -20.95 -15.33
C ILE A 31 -4.44 -19.80 -15.19
N ILE A 32 -5.64 -19.92 -15.75
CA ILE A 32 -6.69 -18.91 -15.65
C ILE A 32 -7.02 -18.65 -14.18
N LYS A 33 -7.25 -19.71 -13.40
CA LYS A 33 -7.54 -19.62 -11.96
C LYS A 33 -6.42 -18.92 -11.18
N SER A 34 -5.16 -19.25 -11.46
CA SER A 34 -3.99 -18.60 -10.85
C SER A 34 -3.94 -17.10 -11.21
N LEU A 35 -4.17 -16.76 -12.48
CA LEU A 35 -4.22 -15.37 -12.94
C LEU A 35 -5.38 -14.60 -12.30
N THR A 36 -6.59 -15.18 -12.27
CA THR A 36 -7.76 -14.58 -11.62
C THR A 36 -7.53 -14.38 -10.13
N LYS A 37 -6.86 -15.31 -9.45
CA LYS A 37 -6.48 -15.13 -8.04
C LYS A 37 -5.54 -13.95 -7.85
N LYS A 38 -4.52 -13.80 -8.71
CA LYS A 38 -3.60 -12.65 -8.68
C LYS A 38 -4.33 -11.33 -8.97
N LEU A 39 -5.24 -11.32 -9.94
CA LEU A 39 -6.09 -10.16 -10.24
C LEU A 39 -6.97 -9.78 -9.05
N LYS A 40 -7.57 -10.76 -8.36
CA LYS A 40 -8.36 -10.51 -7.16
C LYS A 40 -7.52 -9.91 -6.03
N VAL A 41 -6.31 -10.42 -5.79
CA VAL A 41 -5.39 -9.87 -4.79
C VAL A 41 -5.06 -8.41 -5.13
N LEU A 42 -4.68 -8.12 -6.38
CA LEU A 42 -4.37 -6.76 -6.81
C LEU A 42 -5.59 -5.84 -6.70
N SER A 43 -6.76 -6.29 -7.15
CA SER A 43 -8.01 -5.54 -7.03
C SER A 43 -8.36 -5.27 -5.58
N ASN A 44 -8.13 -6.20 -4.66
CA ASN A 44 -8.37 -6.00 -3.23
C ASN A 44 -7.39 -5.00 -2.62
N VAL A 45 -6.13 -4.99 -3.05
CA VAL A 45 -5.14 -3.96 -2.65
C VAL A 45 -5.60 -2.58 -3.14
N ILE A 46 -5.96 -2.47 -4.41
CA ILE A 46 -6.49 -1.24 -5.01
C ILE A 46 -7.77 -0.79 -4.30
N HIS A 47 -8.69 -1.72 -4.00
CA HIS A 47 -9.95 -1.41 -3.35
C HIS A 47 -9.74 -0.98 -1.90
N ASN A 48 -8.83 -1.62 -1.17
CA ASN A 48 -8.43 -1.16 0.18
C ASN A 48 -7.80 0.24 0.11
N GLU A 49 -6.94 0.51 -0.87
CA GLU A 49 -6.37 1.84 -1.09
C GLU A 49 -7.40 2.88 -1.58
N MET A 50 -8.50 2.47 -2.21
CA MET A 50 -9.60 3.37 -2.63
C MET A 50 -10.66 3.58 -1.54
N ILE A 51 -10.94 2.59 -0.68
CA ILE A 51 -11.90 2.70 0.44
C ILE A 51 -11.33 3.58 1.55
N LEU A 52 -10.02 3.54 1.77
CA LEU A 52 -9.38 4.40 2.75
C LEU A 52 -9.61 5.85 2.33
N THR A 53 -10.50 6.52 3.06
CA THR A 53 -10.69 7.96 2.96
C THR A 53 -9.34 8.65 3.13
N SER A 54 -9.19 9.87 2.60
CA SER A 54 -7.97 10.66 2.80
C SER A 54 -7.60 10.80 4.29
N GLU A 55 -8.58 10.71 5.19
CA GLU A 55 -8.39 10.68 6.64
C GLU A 55 -7.78 9.36 7.11
N ALA A 56 -8.32 8.23 6.66
CA ALA A 56 -7.85 6.89 7.00
C ALA A 56 -6.44 6.61 6.48
N LYS A 57 -6.10 7.05 5.26
CA LYS A 57 -4.74 6.92 4.69
C LYS A 57 -3.70 7.63 5.55
N VAL A 58 -4.01 8.85 5.98
CA VAL A 58 -3.14 9.64 6.84
C VAL A 58 -3.02 8.99 8.21
N ALA A 59 -4.12 8.52 8.79
CA ALA A 59 -4.11 7.82 10.08
C ALA A 59 -3.23 6.56 10.05
N LYS A 60 -3.40 5.71 9.03
CA LYS A 60 -2.59 4.51 8.82
C LYS A 60 -1.11 4.82 8.60
N PHE A 61 -0.80 5.85 7.81
CA PHE A 61 0.58 6.28 7.58
C PHE A 61 1.24 6.81 8.86
N ILE A 62 0.49 7.48 9.73
CA ILE A 62 1.02 7.88 11.04
C ILE A 62 1.31 6.64 11.91
N ASP A 63 0.44 5.63 11.91
CA ASP A 63 0.62 4.39 12.68
C ASP A 63 1.87 3.62 12.22
N GLU A 64 2.05 3.45 10.91
CA GLU A 64 3.16 2.67 10.33
C GLU A 64 4.47 3.45 10.19
N HIS A 65 4.39 4.78 10.01
CA HIS A 65 5.48 5.60 9.49
C HIS A 65 5.63 6.98 10.18
N LYS A 66 5.26 7.12 11.46
CA LYS A 66 5.41 8.39 12.21
C LYS A 66 6.80 9.04 12.13
N GLU A 67 7.88 8.25 12.07
CA GLU A 67 9.26 8.74 12.01
C GLU A 67 9.57 9.49 10.70
N LEU A 68 8.85 9.15 9.62
CA LEU A 68 9.02 9.82 8.33
C LEU A 68 8.55 11.28 8.37
N PHE A 69 7.67 11.67 9.30
CA PHE A 69 7.26 13.07 9.45
C PHE A 69 8.40 13.97 9.96
N GLU A 70 9.40 13.42 10.66
CA GLU A 70 10.56 14.19 11.11
C GLU A 70 11.55 14.45 9.98
N THR A 71 11.65 13.51 9.04
CA THR A 71 12.69 13.51 7.99
C THR A 71 12.15 14.04 6.66
N VAL A 72 10.85 13.91 6.42
CA VAL A 72 10.20 14.20 5.13
C VAL A 72 9.21 15.36 5.28
N ARG A 73 9.24 16.28 4.31
CA ARG A 73 8.31 17.42 4.28
C ARG A 73 6.88 16.95 4.01
N ASN A 74 5.90 17.60 4.66
CA ASN A 74 4.46 17.32 4.48
C ASN A 74 4.01 17.28 3.01
N ASN A 75 4.57 18.11 2.13
CA ASN A 75 4.21 18.08 0.71
C ASN A 75 4.58 16.76 0.02
N GLN A 76 5.71 16.15 0.40
CA GLN A 76 6.11 14.85 -0.15
C GLN A 76 5.27 13.72 0.45
N ILE A 77 4.95 13.80 1.75
CA ILE A 77 4.03 12.85 2.39
C ILE A 77 2.64 12.91 1.75
N ALA A 78 2.15 14.11 1.45
CA ALA A 78 0.89 14.31 0.74
C ALA A 78 0.93 13.64 -0.65
N ALA A 79 2.03 13.79 -1.39
CA ALA A 79 2.22 13.12 -2.68
C ALA A 79 2.28 11.58 -2.54
N ILE A 80 2.96 11.04 -1.53
CA ILE A 80 3.02 9.60 -1.24
C ILE A 80 1.62 9.03 -0.96
N LEU A 81 0.82 9.76 -0.18
CA LEU A 81 -0.55 9.37 0.17
C LEU A 81 -1.58 9.69 -0.93
N ASN A 82 -1.13 10.28 -2.03
CA ASN A 82 -1.96 10.73 -3.15
C ASN A 82 -3.10 11.67 -2.69
N VAL A 83 -2.79 12.58 -1.77
CA VAL A 83 -3.71 13.62 -1.23
C VAL A 83 -3.11 15.01 -1.43
N SER A 84 -3.94 16.05 -1.39
CA SER A 84 -3.41 17.43 -1.44
C SER A 84 -2.75 17.82 -0.10
N PRO A 85 -1.73 18.70 -0.10
CA PRO A 85 -1.13 19.21 1.14
C PRO A 85 -2.15 19.88 2.07
N GLU A 86 -3.18 20.55 1.54
CA GLU A 86 -4.27 21.12 2.35
C GLU A 86 -5.12 20.03 2.99
N THR A 87 -5.33 18.91 2.30
CA THR A 87 -6.10 17.76 2.82
C THR A 87 -5.32 17.08 3.94
N LEU A 88 -4.02 16.82 3.75
CA LEU A 88 -3.15 16.30 4.79
C LEU A 88 -3.16 17.21 6.04
N SER A 89 -2.98 18.52 5.84
CA SER A 89 -2.97 19.50 6.94
C SER A 89 -4.29 19.55 7.69
N ARG A 90 -5.43 19.50 6.98
CA ARG A 90 -6.77 19.44 7.58
C ARG A 90 -6.96 18.18 8.40
N THR A 91 -6.55 17.02 7.89
CA THR A 91 -6.62 15.75 8.62
C THR A 91 -5.76 15.77 9.88
N LEU A 92 -4.50 16.21 9.78
CA LEU A 92 -3.59 16.33 10.93
C LEU A 92 -4.16 17.24 12.02
N ALA A 93 -4.75 18.38 11.64
CA ALA A 93 -5.40 19.29 12.58
C ALA A 93 -6.61 18.63 13.26
N LYS A 94 -7.40 17.84 12.53
CA LYS A 94 -8.55 17.10 13.07
C LYS A 94 -8.09 16.01 14.06
N LEU A 95 -7.11 15.20 13.70
CA LEU A 95 -6.52 14.17 14.57
C LEU A 95 -5.92 14.77 15.85
N LYS A 96 -5.25 15.92 15.72
CA LYS A 96 -4.72 16.69 16.87
C LYS A 96 -5.84 17.22 17.77
N LYS A 97 -6.91 17.78 17.18
CA LYS A 97 -8.07 18.30 17.92
C LYS A 97 -8.84 17.18 18.64
N SER A 98 -8.90 15.99 18.05
CA SER A 98 -9.49 14.80 18.65
C SER A 98 -8.60 14.14 19.71
N GLY A 99 -7.38 14.64 19.95
CA GLY A 99 -6.46 14.09 20.95
C GLY A 99 -5.86 12.73 20.57
N ILE A 100 -5.96 12.32 19.30
CA ILE A 100 -5.44 11.04 18.81
C ILE A 100 -3.92 11.10 18.62
N ILE A 101 -3.43 12.27 18.16
CA ILE A 101 -2.00 12.53 17.95
C ILE A 101 -1.59 13.87 18.58
N ALA A 102 -0.35 13.96 19.02
CA ALA A 102 0.33 15.20 19.34
C ALA A 102 1.40 15.50 18.28
N ILE A 103 1.54 16.77 17.92
CA ILE A 103 2.60 17.25 17.03
C ILE A 103 3.44 18.23 17.83
N ASP A 104 4.70 17.90 18.05
CA ASP A 104 5.65 18.75 18.79
C ASP A 104 6.19 19.90 17.92
N LYS A 105 6.89 20.86 18.53
CA LYS A 105 7.53 22.00 17.84
C LYS A 105 8.58 21.56 16.81
N LYS A 106 9.12 20.34 16.94
CA LYS A 106 10.04 19.72 15.98
C LYS A 106 9.35 18.98 14.81
N HIS A 107 8.03 19.08 14.71
CA HIS A 107 7.23 18.36 13.70
C HIS A 107 7.19 16.82 13.89
N THR A 108 7.63 16.35 15.06
CA THR A 108 7.49 14.95 15.50
C THR A 108 6.03 14.64 15.83
N ILE A 109 5.52 13.55 15.24
CA ILE A 109 4.18 13.03 15.54
C ILE A 109 4.28 11.97 16.63
N THR A 110 3.57 12.19 17.75
CA THR A 110 3.40 11.21 18.82
C THR A 110 1.96 10.72 18.82
N ILE A 111 1.77 9.41 18.81
CA ILE A 111 0.44 8.79 18.90
C ILE A 111 0.03 8.78 20.38
N LEU A 112 -1.09 9.42 20.71
CA LEU A 112 -1.63 9.47 22.07
C LEU A 112 -2.67 8.36 22.29
N ASP A 113 -3.44 8.00 21.26
CA ASP A 113 -4.47 6.97 21.32
C ASP A 113 -4.43 6.06 20.08
N GLU A 114 -3.69 4.96 20.18
CA GLU A 114 -3.58 3.95 19.11
C GLU A 114 -4.92 3.27 18.80
N SER A 115 -5.80 3.12 19.79
CA SER A 115 -7.10 2.47 19.60
C SER A 115 -8.05 3.33 18.78
N ALA A 116 -8.06 4.63 19.04
CA ALA A 116 -8.81 5.60 18.25
C ALA A 116 -8.23 5.75 16.84
N LEU A 117 -6.89 5.71 16.69
CA LEU A 117 -6.22 5.79 15.39
C LEU A 117 -6.55 4.57 14.51
N LYS A 118 -6.48 3.35 15.07
CA LYS A 118 -6.82 2.09 14.37
C LYS A 118 -8.30 1.94 14.04
N LYS A 119 -9.20 2.71 14.66
CA LYS A 119 -10.63 2.73 14.28
C LYS A 119 -10.88 3.56 13.02
N LEU A 120 -9.92 4.37 12.59
CA LEU A 120 -10.05 5.22 11.41
C LEU A 120 -9.70 4.50 10.11
N PHE A 121 -9.06 3.32 10.16
CA PHE A 121 -8.59 2.57 8.99
C PHE A 121 -8.82 1.07 9.09
#